data_AF-A0A354J5B4-F1
#
_entry.id   AF-A0A354J5B4-F1
#
_cell.length_a   1.000
_cell.length_b   1.000
_cell.length_c   1.000
_cell.angle_alpha   90.00
_cell.angle_beta   90.00
_cell.angle_gamma   90.00
#
_symmetry.space_group_name_H-M   'P 1'
#
loop_
_entity.id
_entity.type
_entity.pdbx_description
1 polymer ?
#
loop_
_entity_poly.entity_id
_entity_poly.type
_entity_poly.pdbx_seq_one_letter_code
_entity_poly.pdbx_strand_id
1 'polypeptide(L)'
;TGVLNEIMMEAVALVQPPSDKGKHLKLYYITQVSVKPPTFVIFVNDKQLMHFSYTRYIENKIREAFGFSGTSLKFIIRERKENQG
;
A
#
# COMPACT_ATOMS: atom_id res chain seq x y z
N THR A 1 5.05 -10.92 -11.27
CA THR A 1 4.82 -9.98 -10.15
C THR A 1 5.23 -10.66 -8.86
N GLY A 2 5.59 -9.93 -7.81
CA GLY A 2 5.89 -10.54 -6.51
C GLY A 2 4.61 -10.69 -5.67
N VAL A 3 4.52 -11.75 -4.85
CA VAL A 3 3.36 -12.09 -3.99
C VAL A 3 2.79 -10.89 -3.22
N LEU A 4 3.64 -9.99 -2.72
CA LEU A 4 3.23 -8.78 -2.01
C LEU A 4 2.37 -7.83 -2.87
N ASN A 5 2.66 -7.73 -4.17
CA ASN A 5 1.88 -6.92 -5.09
C ASN A 5 0.54 -7.58 -5.41
N GLU A 6 0.49 -8.90 -5.53
CA GLU A 6 -0.74 -9.65 -5.76
C GLU A 6 -1.72 -9.45 -4.60
N ILE A 7 -1.25 -9.62 -3.36
CA ILE A 7 -2.05 -9.36 -2.16
C ILE A 7 -2.59 -7.92 -2.14
N MET A 8 -1.77 -6.93 -2.48
CA MET A 8 -2.22 -5.53 -2.53
C MET A 8 -3.28 -5.32 -3.60
N MET A 9 -3.10 -5.89 -4.81
CA MET A 9 -4.06 -5.75 -5.90
C MET A 9 -5.39 -6.43 -5.57
N GLU A 10 -5.36 -7.61 -4.95
CA GLU A 10 -6.55 -8.31 -4.47
C GLU A 10 -7.29 -7.49 -3.39
N ALA A 11 -6.55 -6.93 -2.43
CA ALA A 11 -7.12 -6.05 -1.41
C ALA A 11 -7.80 -4.82 -2.02
N VAL A 12 -7.16 -4.18 -3.00
CA VAL A 12 -7.72 -3.03 -3.74
C VAL A 12 -8.96 -3.43 -4.53
N ALA A 13 -8.99 -4.62 -5.13
CA ALA A 13 -10.15 -5.12 -5.86
C ALA A 13 -11.36 -5.36 -4.94
N LEU A 14 -11.12 -5.88 -3.73
CA LEU A 14 -12.15 -6.15 -2.73
C LEU A 14 -12.69 -4.88 -2.06
N VAL A 15 -11.80 -3.95 -1.70
CA VAL A 15 -12.18 -2.67 -1.07
C VAL A 15 -11.55 -1.55 -1.86
N GLN A 16 -12.38 -0.91 -2.68
CA GLN A 16 -11.92 0.16 -3.56
C GLN A 16 -11.34 1.34 -2.77
N PRO A 17 -10.26 1.97 -3.25
CA PRO A 17 -9.67 3.14 -2.63
C PRO A 17 -10.63 4.32 -2.57
N PRO A 18 -10.51 5.19 -1.55
CA PRO A 18 -11.28 6.42 -1.49
C PRO A 18 -11.01 7.30 -2.71
N SER A 19 -12.05 8.02 -3.15
CA SER A 19 -11.96 9.07 -4.15
C SER A 19 -12.16 10.43 -3.49
N ASP A 20 -11.35 11.41 -3.85
CA ASP A 20 -11.55 12.80 -3.45
C ASP A 20 -11.65 13.68 -4.71
N LYS A 21 -12.71 14.50 -4.81
CA LYS A 21 -12.97 15.44 -5.91
C LYS A 21 -12.76 14.84 -7.32
N GLY A 22 -13.22 13.60 -7.52
CA GLY A 22 -13.12 12.89 -8.81
C GLY A 22 -11.74 12.29 -9.12
N LYS A 23 -10.76 12.42 -8.21
CA LYS A 23 -9.48 11.70 -8.29
C LYS A 23 -9.56 10.42 -7.48
N HIS A 24 -9.26 9.30 -8.13
CA HIS A 24 -9.12 8.01 -7.48
C HIS A 24 -7.68 7.79 -7.04
N LEU A 25 -7.51 7.29 -5.82
CA LEU A 25 -6.22 6.77 -5.36
C LEU A 25 -5.86 5.54 -6.21
N LYS A 26 -4.68 5.56 -6.81
CA LYS A 26 -4.10 4.45 -7.57
C LYS A 26 -2.87 3.96 -6.83
N LEU A 27 -2.87 2.68 -6.45
CA LEU A 27 -1.72 1.99 -5.88
C LEU A 27 -1.00 1.27 -7.01
N TYR A 28 0.22 1.68 -7.34
CA TYR A 28 0.97 1.11 -8.45
C TYR A 28 1.63 -0.21 -8.08
N TYR A 29 2.39 -0.19 -7.00
CA TYR A 29 3.11 -1.35 -6.51
C TYR A 29 3.56 -1.12 -5.07
N ILE A 30 3.91 -2.21 -4.41
CA ILE A 30 4.42 -2.25 -3.04
C ILE A 30 5.70 -3.10 -3.01
N THR A 31 6.65 -2.67 -2.20
CA THR A 31 7.91 -3.40 -1.97
C THR A 31 8.29 -3.37 -0.50
N GLN A 32 8.94 -4.43 -0.03
CA GLN A 32 9.61 -4.43 1.27
C GLN A 32 11.02 -3.83 1.11
N VAL A 33 11.39 -2.91 1.99
CA VAL A 33 12.70 -2.21 1.97
C VAL A 33 13.52 -2.44 3.23
N SER A 34 12.93 -2.99 4.29
CA SER A 34 13.63 -3.38 5.51
C SER A 34 12.92 -4.53 6.20
N VAL A 35 13.65 -5.28 7.04
CA VAL A 35 13.19 -6.50 7.72
C VAL A 35 13.04 -6.35 9.24
N LYS A 36 13.74 -5.40 9.89
CA LYS A 36 13.70 -5.21 11.35
C LYS A 36 13.65 -3.71 11.70
N PRO A 37 12.45 -3.11 11.83
CA PRO A 37 11.13 -3.71 11.62
C PRO A 37 10.80 -3.89 10.13
N PRO A 38 9.90 -4.84 9.76
CA PRO A 38 9.39 -4.95 8.40
C PRO A 38 8.84 -3.60 7.93
N THR A 39 9.46 -3.06 6.88
CA THR A 39 9.11 -1.74 6.33
C THR A 39 8.75 -1.89 4.88
N PHE A 40 7.58 -1.40 4.51
CA PHE A 40 7.02 -1.45 3.17
C PHE A 40 6.91 -0.05 2.60
N VAL A 41 7.18 0.08 1.30
CA VAL A 41 6.93 1.30 0.54
C VAL A 41 5.80 1.02 -0.44
N ILE A 42 4.73 1.80 -0.37
CA ILE A 42 3.62 1.78 -1.33
C ILE A 42 3.80 2.98 -2.26
N PHE A 43 3.85 2.71 -3.56
CA PHE A 43 3.91 3.75 -4.59
C PHE A 43 2.51 4.05 -5.08
N VAL A 44 2.10 5.32 -5.00
CA VAL A 44 0.77 5.79 -5.34
C VAL A 44 0.83 6.96 -6.33
N ASN A 45 -0.30 7.35 -6.91
CA ASN A 45 -0.41 8.55 -7.74
C ASN A 45 -0.38 9.85 -6.93
N ASP A 46 -1.03 9.87 -5.77
CA ASP A 46 -1.12 11.04 -4.90
C ASP A 46 -1.16 10.56 -3.44
N LYS A 47 -0.17 10.94 -2.62
CA LYS A 47 -0.11 10.48 -1.23
C LYS A 47 -1.19 11.12 -0.36
N GLN A 48 -1.75 12.25 -0.77
CA GLN A 48 -2.81 12.93 -0.03
C GLN A 48 -4.13 12.15 -0.08
N LEU A 49 -4.33 11.35 -1.14
CA LEU A 49 -5.49 10.46 -1.26
C LEU A 49 -5.36 9.19 -0.41
N MET A 50 -4.15 8.86 0.06
CA MET A 50 -3.89 7.69 0.91
C MET A 50 -4.19 8.00 2.38
N HIS A 51 -5.46 7.96 2.75
CA HIS A 51 -5.87 8.14 4.14
C HIS A 51 -5.32 7.04 5.07
N PHE A 52 -5.14 7.38 6.35
CA PHE A 52 -4.66 6.45 7.37
C PHE A 52 -5.53 5.19 7.48
N SER A 53 -6.85 5.32 7.37
CA SER A 53 -7.78 4.18 7.39
C SER A 53 -7.49 3.17 6.28
N TYR A 54 -7.23 3.66 5.06
CA TYR A 54 -6.90 2.79 3.93
C TYR A 54 -5.50 2.18 4.08
N THR A 55 -4.56 2.90 4.69
CA THR A 55 -3.23 2.36 5.02
C THR A 55 -3.33 1.22 6.04
N ARG A 56 -4.18 1.38 7.07
CA ARG A 56 -4.48 0.33 8.05
C ARG A 56 -5.17 -0.88 7.44
N TYR A 57 -6.07 -0.66 6.48
CA TYR A 57 -6.69 -1.75 5.73
C TYR A 57 -5.64 -2.60 4.99
N ILE A 58 -4.74 -1.96 4.24
CA ILE A 58 -3.66 -2.68 3.52
C ILE A 58 -2.70 -3.36 4.50
N GLU A 59 -2.35 -2.70 5.62
CA GLU A 59 -1.56 -3.31 6.69
C GLU A 59 -2.20 -4.61 7.19
N ASN A 60 -3.50 -4.61 7.48
CA ASN A 60 -4.21 -5.78 7.99
C ASN A 60 -4.20 -6.91 6.96
N LYS A 61 -4.37 -6.61 5.66
CA LYS A 61 -4.30 -7.62 4.59
C LYS A 61 -2.92 -8.27 4.49
N ILE A 62 -1.87 -7.48 4.63
CA ILE A 62 -0.50 -7.99 4.67
C ILE A 62 -0.25 -8.81 5.94
N ARG A 63 -0.79 -8.39 7.10
CA ARG A 63 -0.70 -9.17 8.35
C ARG A 63 -1.39 -10.52 8.23
N GLU A 64 -2.59 -10.55 7.66
CA GLU A 64 -3.37 -11.77 7.42
C GLU A 64 -2.61 -12.74 6.49
N ALA A 65 -2.04 -12.23 5.40
CA ALA A 65 -1.35 -13.05 4.41
C ALA A 65 -0.01 -13.64 4.90
N PHE A 66 0.76 -12.90 5.70
CA PHE A 66 2.10 -13.30 6.12
C PHE A 66 2.22 -13.70 7.61
N GLY A 67 1.12 -13.64 8.37
CA GLY A 67 1.10 -14.06 9.77
C GLY A 67 1.90 -13.14 10.71
N PHE A 68 1.99 -11.84 10.42
CA PHE A 68 2.68 -10.88 11.29
C PHE A 68 1.90 -10.60 12.59
N SER A 69 1.93 -11.54 13.53
CA SER A 69 1.42 -11.36 14.90
C SER A 69 2.45 -10.61 15.75
N GLY A 70 2.01 -9.61 16.51
CA GLY A 70 2.84 -8.87 17.48
C GLY A 70 3.97 -7.99 16.92
N THR A 71 4.27 -8.04 15.61
CA THR A 71 5.33 -7.24 14.99
C THR A 71 4.81 -5.90 14.50
N SER A 72 5.48 -4.79 14.83
CA SER A 72 5.19 -3.48 14.22
C SER A 72 5.58 -3.49 12.74
N LEU A 73 4.62 -3.25 11.86
CA LEU A 73 4.86 -3.03 10.43
C LEU A 73 4.94 -1.52 10.17
N LYS A 74 5.91 -1.10 9.36
CA LYS A 74 6.03 0.30 8.93
C LYS A 74 5.61 0.43 7.47
N PHE A 75 4.81 1.45 7.18
CA PHE A 75 4.39 1.78 5.82
C PHE A 75 4.85 3.18 5.48
N ILE A 76 5.51 3.31 4.33
CA ILE A 76 5.94 4.58 3.75
C ILE A 76 5.17 4.75 2.45
N ILE A 77 4.43 5.85 2.34
CA ILE A 77 3.70 6.19 1.13
C ILE A 77 4.57 7.12 0.28
N ARG A 78 4.79 6.76 -0.98
CA ARG A 78 5.52 7.59 -1.94
C ARG A 78 4.70 7.82 -3.17
N GLU A 79 4.70 9.04 -3.66
CA GLU A 79 4.20 9.33 -5.00
C GLU A 79 5.21 8.79 -6.01
N ARG A 80 4.71 8.02 -6.98
CA ARG A 80 5.49 7.69 -8.16
C ARG A 80 5.59 8.99 -8.98
N LYS A 81 6.78 9.59 -9.03
CA LYS A 81 7.05 10.61 -10.04
C LYS A 81 6.89 9.94 -11.40
N GLU A 82 5.88 10.31 -12.17
CA GLU A 82 5.94 10.16 -13.62
C GLU A 82 7.18 10.94 -14.03
N ASN A 83 8.27 10.23 -14.35
CA ASN A 83 9.33 10.85 -15.10
C ASN A 83 8.67 11.36 -16.37
N GLN A 84 8.66 12.68 -16.52
CA GLN A 84 8.38 13.37 -17.78
C GLN A 84 9.30 12.74 -18.81
N GLY A 85 8.73 11.90 -19.67
CA GLY A 85 9.33 11.44 -20.91
C GLY A 85 8.81 12.31 -22.04
#